data_AF-A0A847XN22-F1
#
_entry.id   AF-A0A847XN22-F1
#
_cell.length_a   1.000
_cell.length_b   1.000
_cell.length_c   1.000
_cell.angle_alpha   90.00
_cell.angle_beta   90.00
_cell.angle_gamma   90.00
#
_symmetry.space_group_name_H-M   'P 1'
#
loop_
_entity.id
_entity.type
_entity.pdbx_description
1 polymer ?
#
loop_
_entity_poly.entity_id
_entity_poly.type
_entity_poly.pdbx_seq_one_letter_code
_entity_poly.pdbx_strand_id
1 'polypeptide(L)'
;MKLSALQKYILLECFNARNGRIFRGSLVDFYSQTAKPPKNELMVKIITKSIERLIKRDLAVGFGEITSERQFIKEIRITPEGRVVAKKLLGEQMRIPLKRPVSSRSSRGGQKAKLRLGKQQAN
;
A
#
# COMPACT_ATOMS: atom_id res chain seq x y z
N MET A 1 12.77 -1.93 -15.04
CA MET A 1 13.12 -0.86 -14.07
C MET A 1 12.58 -1.22 -12.70
N LYS A 2 13.38 -1.15 -11.63
CA LYS A 2 12.90 -1.46 -10.27
C LYS A 2 12.46 -0.18 -9.54
N LEU A 3 11.17 -0.06 -9.25
CA LEU A 3 10.59 0.98 -8.40
C LEU A 3 10.47 0.48 -6.96
N SER A 4 10.76 1.33 -5.98
CA SER A 4 10.53 1.01 -4.56
C SER A 4 9.04 0.93 -4.24
N ALA A 5 8.69 0.31 -3.11
CA ALA A 5 7.30 0.23 -2.66
C ALA A 5 6.64 1.62 -2.54
N LEU A 6 7.36 2.59 -1.96
CA LEU A 6 6.89 3.97 -1.86
C LEU A 6 6.75 4.65 -3.23
N GLN A 7 7.67 4.42 -4.16
CA GLN A 7 7.57 4.98 -5.51
C GLN A 7 6.36 4.42 -6.27
N LYS A 8 6.09 3.12 -6.14
CA LYS A 8 4.89 2.49 -6.70
C LYS A 8 3.63 3.08 -6.08
N TYR A 9 3.61 3.22 -4.75
CA TYR A 9 2.51 3.84 -4.02
C TYR A 9 2.22 5.25 -4.52
N ILE A 10 3.23 6.12 -4.61
CA ILE A 10 3.07 7.50 -5.12
C ILE A 10 2.47 7.51 -6.53
N LEU A 11 2.95 6.66 -7.44
CA LEU A 11 2.42 6.61 -8.81
C LEU A 11 0.97 6.13 -8.86
N LEU A 12 0.59 5.17 -8.02
CA LEU A 12 -0.77 4.66 -7.92
C LEU A 12 -1.72 5.71 -7.32
N GLU A 13 -1.31 6.39 -6.25
CA GLU A 13 -2.08 7.49 -5.66
C GLU A 13 -2.31 8.61 -6.68
N CYS A 14 -1.27 9.03 -7.40
CA CYS A 14 -1.42 9.98 -8.49
C CYS A 14 -2.35 9.45 -9.61
N PHE A 15 -2.27 8.16 -9.95
CA PHE A 15 -3.10 7.57 -10.99
C PHE A 15 -4.58 7.51 -10.60
N ASN A 16 -4.88 7.22 -9.33
CA ASN A 16 -6.23 7.15 -8.79
C ASN A 16 -6.84 8.53 -8.52
N ALA A 17 -6.01 9.57 -8.35
CA ALA A 17 -6.49 10.93 -8.17
C ALA A 17 -7.19 11.46 -9.43
N ARG A 18 -8.35 12.11 -9.25
CA ARG A 18 -9.22 12.61 -10.34
C ARG A 18 -8.49 13.49 -11.37
N ASN A 19 -7.53 14.31 -10.92
CA ASN A 19 -6.76 15.22 -11.77
C ASN A 19 -5.32 14.72 -12.03
N GLY A 20 -4.98 13.52 -11.58
CA GLY A 20 -3.61 13.00 -11.68
C GLY A 20 -2.61 13.66 -10.73
N ARG A 21 -3.09 14.43 -9.73
CA ARG A 21 -2.26 15.20 -8.78
C ARG A 21 -2.58 14.83 -7.34
N ILE A 22 -1.55 14.84 -6.50
CA ILE A 22 -1.66 14.66 -5.05
C ILE A 22 -0.78 15.65 -4.30
N PHE A 23 -1.14 15.92 -3.06
CA PHE A 23 -0.31 16.70 -2.15
C PHE A 23 0.74 15.81 -1.50
N ARG A 24 1.93 16.36 -1.24
CA ARG A 24 2.99 15.62 -0.53
C ARG A 24 2.54 15.16 0.86
N GLY A 25 1.67 15.93 1.52
CA GLY A 25 1.16 15.63 2.86
C GLY A 25 0.41 14.30 2.94
N SER A 26 -0.33 13.92 1.89
CA SER A 26 -1.08 12.65 1.87
C SER A 26 -0.18 11.42 1.78
N LEU A 27 1.10 11.58 1.39
CA LEU A 27 2.04 10.48 1.29
C LEU A 27 2.53 9.96 2.65
N VAL A 28 2.24 10.68 3.73
CA VAL A 28 2.54 10.21 5.09
C VAL A 28 1.69 8.98 5.44
N ASP A 29 0.50 8.86 4.84
CA ASP A 29 -0.43 7.75 5.06
C ASP A 29 0.18 6.40 4.67
N PHE A 30 1.18 6.38 3.78
CA PHE A 30 1.97 5.18 3.48
C PHE A 30 2.56 4.52 4.72
N TYR A 31 2.99 5.33 5.70
CA TYR A 31 3.63 4.84 6.93
C TYR A 31 2.64 4.54 8.05
N SER A 32 1.38 4.99 7.94
CA SER A 32 0.34 4.79 8.98
C SER A 32 0.09 3.31 9.29
N GLN A 33 0.30 2.43 8.31
CA GLN A 33 0.09 0.99 8.43
C GLN A 33 1.34 0.22 8.93
N THR A 34 2.45 0.91 9.16
CA THR A 34 3.71 0.29 9.58
C THR A 34 3.77 0.21 11.11
N ALA A 35 4.09 -0.97 11.66
CA ALA A 35 4.13 -1.20 13.12
C ALA A 35 5.12 -0.28 13.87
N LYS A 36 6.18 0.16 13.20
CA LYS A 36 7.18 1.11 13.72
C LYS A 36 7.46 2.16 12.64
N PRO A 37 6.64 3.22 12.54
CA PRO A 37 6.87 4.27 11.57
C PRO A 37 8.17 5.03 11.93
N PRO A 38 8.94 5.50 10.94
CA PRO A 38 10.10 6.36 11.20
C PRO A 38 9.68 7.69 11.82
N LYS A 39 10.64 8.47 12.35
CA LYS A 39 10.38 9.85 12.80
C LYS A 39 9.90 10.72 11.64
N ASN A 40 9.03 11.70 11.91
CA ASN A 40 8.43 12.59 10.92
C ASN A 40 9.45 13.24 9.98
N GLU A 41 10.55 13.77 10.53
CA GLU A 41 11.62 14.39 9.72
C GLU A 41 12.25 13.41 8.73
N LEU A 42 12.43 12.16 9.14
CA LEU A 42 12.99 11.12 8.28
C LEU A 42 11.98 10.75 7.18
N MET A 43 10.70 10.64 7.53
CA MET A 43 9.63 10.35 6.57
C MET A 43 9.59 11.40 5.47
N VAL A 44 9.61 12.69 5.83
CA VAL A 44 9.64 13.80 4.86
C VAL A 44 10.87 13.71 3.95
N LYS A 45 12.06 13.43 4.50
CA LYS A 45 13.28 13.24 3.69
C LYS A 45 13.16 12.05 2.73
N ILE A 46 12.61 10.93 3.17
CA ILE A 46 12.43 9.72 2.34
C ILE A 46 11.42 9.97 1.21
N ILE A 47 10.29 10.61 1.53
CA ILE A 47 9.26 10.98 0.55
C ILE A 47 9.85 11.93 -0.50
N THR A 48 10.55 12.99 -0.06
CA THR A 48 11.17 13.97 -0.95
C THR A 48 12.16 13.31 -1.91
N LYS A 49 13.10 12.50 -1.40
CA LYS A 49 14.03 11.74 -2.24
C LYS A 49 13.34 10.78 -3.20
N SER A 50 12.20 10.21 -2.80
CA SER A 50 11.43 9.29 -3.65
C SER A 50 10.76 10.03 -4.80
N ILE A 51 10.22 11.23 -4.55
CA ILE A 51 9.64 12.12 -5.55
C ILE A 51 10.72 12.62 -6.52
N GLU A 52 11.84 13.13 -6.02
CA GLU A 52 12.96 13.59 -6.84
C GLU A 52 13.45 12.50 -7.80
N ARG A 53 13.52 11.24 -7.33
CA ARG A 53 13.87 10.11 -8.18
C ARG A 53 12.81 9.86 -9.26
N LEU A 54 11.52 9.97 -8.95
CA LEU A 54 10.44 9.82 -9.95
C LEU A 54 10.51 10.92 -11.01
N ILE A 55 10.81 12.15 -10.61
CA ILE A 55 10.99 13.30 -11.51
C ILE A 55 12.22 13.09 -12.41
N LYS A 56 13.36 12.67 -11.85
CA LYS A 56 14.58 12.35 -12.61
C LYS A 56 14.38 11.24 -13.67
N ARG A 57 13.27 10.51 -13.59
CA ARG A 57 12.90 9.40 -14.46
C ARG A 57 11.73 9.76 -15.39
N ASP A 58 11.32 11.02 -15.43
CA ASP A 58 10.18 11.54 -16.20
C ASP A 58 8.83 10.85 -15.91
N LEU A 59 8.71 10.20 -14.73
CA LEU A 59 7.47 9.54 -14.31
C LEU A 59 6.51 10.45 -13.55
N ALA A 60 7.01 11.59 -13.06
CA ALA A 60 6.23 12.57 -12.30
C ALA A 60 6.78 13.99 -12.50
N VAL A 61 5.92 14.99 -12.26
CA VAL A 61 6.28 16.41 -12.21
C VAL A 61 5.96 16.93 -10.82
N GLY A 62 6.93 17.61 -10.20
CA GLY A 62 6.73 18.29 -8.92
C GLY A 62 6.28 19.74 -9.14
N PHE A 63 5.33 20.21 -8.33
CA PHE A 63 4.92 21.61 -8.25
C PHE A 63 5.19 22.11 -6.84
N GLY A 64 5.65 23.34 -6.71
CA GLY A 64 5.99 23.89 -5.41
C GLY A 64 6.67 25.24 -5.50
N GLU A 65 7.33 25.60 -4.41
CA GLU A 65 7.95 26.90 -4.23
C GLU A 65 9.47 26.77 -4.32
N ILE A 66 10.10 27.76 -4.96
CA ILE A 66 11.54 27.91 -4.96
C ILE A 66 11.84 29.07 -4.03
N THR A 67 12.55 28.80 -2.94
CA THR A 67 13.08 29.84 -2.05
C THR A 67 14.56 30.06 -2.36
N SER A 68 15.14 31.13 -1.80
CA SER A 68 16.58 31.42 -1.89
C SER A 68 17.46 30.25 -1.44
N GLU A 69 16.95 29.43 -0.52
CA GLU A 69 17.73 28.34 0.07
C GLU A 69 17.43 27.00 -0.58
N ARG A 70 16.18 26.71 -0.95
CA ARG A 70 15.75 25.35 -1.34
C ARG A 70 14.51 25.35 -2.25
N GLN A 71 14.35 24.24 -2.97
CA GLN A 71 13.12 23.92 -3.69
C GLN A 71 12.22 23.06 -2.80
N PHE A 72 10.96 23.45 -2.66
CA PHE A 72 9.97 22.77 -1.83
C PHE A 72 8.83 22.25 -2.68
N ILE A 73 8.79 20.93 -2.89
CA ILE A 73 7.71 20.28 -3.64
C ILE A 73 6.47 20.15 -2.74
N LYS A 74 5.37 20.78 -3.14
CA LYS A 74 4.05 20.73 -2.48
C LYS A 74 3.14 19.68 -3.09
N GLU A 75 3.10 19.63 -4.42
CA GLU A 75 2.22 18.75 -5.18
C GLU A 75 3.03 17.93 -6.17
N ILE A 76 2.49 16.76 -6.52
CA ILE A 76 3.07 15.84 -7.49
C ILE A 76 2.00 15.48 -8.50
N ARG A 77 2.33 15.57 -9.79
CA ARG A 77 1.48 15.11 -10.89
C ARG A 77 2.14 13.95 -11.62
N ILE A 78 1.34 12.97 -12.04
CA ILE A 78 1.82 11.89 -12.91
C ILE A 78 1.95 12.37 -14.38
N THR A 79 3.03 11.97 -15.05
CA THR A 79 3.26 12.21 -16.49
C THR A 79 2.54 11.16 -17.35
N PRO A 80 2.44 11.34 -18.69
CA PRO A 80 1.95 10.29 -19.58
C PRO A 80 2.73 8.97 -19.45
N GLU A 81 4.07 9.05 -19.36
CA GLU A 81 4.93 7.88 -19.15
C GLU A 81 4.68 7.23 -17.79
N GLY A 82 4.56 8.06 -16.74
CA GLY A 82 4.17 7.61 -15.41
C GLY A 82 2.85 6.86 -15.40
N ARG A 83 1.84 7.31 -16.17
CA ARG A 83 0.54 6.63 -16.29
C ARG A 83 0.65 5.25 -16.92
N VAL A 84 1.48 5.10 -17.96
CA VAL A 84 1.73 3.80 -18.58
C VAL A 84 2.35 2.84 -17.56
N VAL A 85 3.33 3.31 -16.78
CA VAL A 85 3.95 2.52 -15.72
C VAL A 85 2.94 2.19 -14.61
N ALA A 86 2.14 3.14 -14.15
CA ALA A 86 1.12 2.91 -13.13
C ALA A 86 0.07 1.87 -13.59
N LYS A 87 -0.36 1.92 -14.86
CA LYS A 87 -1.26 0.92 -15.44
C LYS A 87 -0.63 -0.48 -15.44
N LYS A 88 0.67 -0.58 -15.72
CA LYS A 88 1.40 -1.86 -15.61
C LYS A 88 1.47 -2.34 -14.16
N LEU A 89 1.65 -1.45 -13.19
CA LEU A 89 1.65 -1.80 -11.76
C LEU A 89 0.29 -2.31 -11.26
N LEU A 90 -0.81 -1.92 -11.89
CA LEU A 90 -2.15 -2.46 -11.60
C LEU A 90 -2.37 -3.86 -12.20
N GLY A 91 -1.81 -4.11 -13.39
CA GLY A 91 -1.92 -5.40 -14.09
C GLY A 91 -0.92 -6.45 -13.60
N GLU A 92 0.26 -6.04 -13.18
CA GLU A 92 1.19 -6.88 -12.43
C GLU A 92 0.67 -6.98 -10.99
N GLN A 93 0.06 -8.10 -10.63
CA GLN A 93 -0.41 -8.31 -9.26
C GLN A 93 0.71 -7.99 -8.26
N MET A 94 0.58 -6.84 -7.60
CA MET A 94 1.42 -6.51 -6.48
C MET A 94 1.19 -7.62 -5.47
N ARG A 95 2.26 -8.32 -5.07
CA ARG A 95 2.24 -9.13 -3.86
C ARG A 95 2.05 -8.18 -2.68
N ILE A 96 0.82 -7.72 -2.48
CA ILE A 96 0.39 -7.08 -1.26
C ILE A 96 0.64 -8.15 -0.19
N PRO A 97 1.34 -7.85 0.92
CA PRO A 97 1.40 -8.76 2.04
C PRO A 97 -0.03 -8.92 2.55
N LEU A 98 -0.72 -9.99 2.12
CA LEU A 98 -2.04 -10.32 2.63
C LEU A 98 -1.88 -10.44 4.15
N LYS A 99 -2.64 -9.63 4.90
CA LYS A 99 -2.84 -9.83 6.34
C LYS A 99 -3.09 -11.32 6.55
N ARG A 100 -2.35 -11.95 7.47
CA ARG A 100 -2.58 -13.35 7.85
C ARG A 100 -4.08 -13.53 8.07
N PRO A 101 -4.71 -14.58 7.50
CA PRO A 101 -6.12 -14.83 7.73
C PRO A 101 -6.34 -14.92 9.24
N VAL A 102 -7.23 -14.08 9.75
CA VAL A 102 -7.77 -14.20 11.10
C VAL A 102 -8.40 -15.59 11.15
N SER A 103 -7.87 -16.46 12.00
CA SER A 103 -8.44 -17.78 12.28
C SER A 103 -9.88 -17.59 12.77
N SER A 104 -10.83 -17.72 11.86
CA SER A 104 -12.25 -17.66 12.16
C SER A 104 -12.64 -18.87 12.99
N ARG A 105 -13.17 -18.58 14.18
CA ARG A 105 -13.86 -19.48 15.10
C ARG A 105 -14.69 -20.54 14.36
N SER A 106 -14.38 -21.81 14.54
CA SER A 106 -15.32 -22.90 14.28
C SER A 106 -16.14 -23.19 15.54
N SER A 107 -17.18 -22.41 15.77
CA SER A 107 -18.21 -22.72 16.76
C SER A 107 -19.30 -23.60 16.13
N ARG A 108 -19.49 -24.78 16.73
CA ARG A 108 -20.75 -25.55 16.90
C ARG A 108 -21.63 -25.81 15.68
N GLY A 109 -21.81 -27.10 15.37
CA GLY A 109 -22.99 -27.64 14.68
C GLY A 109 -23.06 -29.15 14.92
N GLY A 110 -23.98 -29.58 15.80
CA GLY A 110 -24.19 -31.00 16.12
C GLY A 110 -25.16 -31.70 15.18
N GLN A 111 -25.15 -33.05 15.23
CA GLN A 111 -26.23 -33.99 14.91
C GLN A 111 -25.76 -35.37 15.44
N LYS A 112 -26.27 -35.83 16.58
CA LYS A 112 -27.41 -36.75 16.79
C LYS A 112 -27.24 -38.19 16.27
N ALA A 113 -27.32 -39.12 17.24
CA ALA A 113 -28.00 -40.43 17.22
C ALA A 113 -27.35 -41.66 16.52
N LYS A 114 -27.01 -42.67 17.35
CA LYS A 114 -27.30 -44.11 17.16
C LYS A 114 -27.32 -44.75 18.56
N LEU A 115 -28.50 -44.89 19.18
CA LEU A 115 -29.41 -46.06 19.20
C LEU A 115 -28.88 -47.26 20.00
N ARG A 116 -29.76 -47.72 20.92
CA ARG A 116 -29.60 -48.67 22.03
C ARG A 116 -29.60 -50.15 21.58
N LEU A 117 -29.46 -51.01 22.60
CA LEU A 117 -29.58 -52.48 22.72
C LEU A 117 -28.25 -53.22 22.49
N GLY A 118 -27.67 -53.99 23.42
CA GLY A 118 -28.20 -54.69 24.60
C GLY A 118 -27.98 -56.19 24.41
N LYS A 119 -27.17 -56.82 25.27
CA LYS A 119 -27.08 -58.27 25.59
C LYS A 119 -25.91 -58.45 26.58
N GLN A 120 -26.17 -58.68 27.87
CA GLN A 120 -26.40 -59.98 28.54
C GLN A 120 -25.09 -60.67 28.98
N GLN A 121 -24.88 -60.66 30.31
CA GLN A 121 -24.51 -61.75 31.23
C GLN A 121 -23.43 -62.81 30.90
N ALA A 122 -22.70 -63.15 31.98
CA ALA A 122 -22.06 -64.42 32.35
C ALA A 122 -20.71 -64.78 31.68
N ASN A 123 -19.61 -64.71 32.44
CA ASN A 123 -19.12 -65.77 33.33
C ASN A 123 -18.09 -65.22 34.32
#